data_AF-A0A1U9QM80-F1
#
_entry.id   AF-A0A1U9QM80-F1
#
_cell.length_a   1.000
_cell.length_b   1.000
_cell.length_c   1.000
_cell.angle_alpha   90.00
_cell.angle_beta   90.00
_cell.angle_gamma   90.00
#
_symmetry.space_group_name_H-M   'P 1'
#
loop_
_entity.id
_entity.type
_entity.pdbx_description
1 polymer ?
#
loop_
_entity_poly.entity_id
_entity_poly.type
_entity_poly.pdbx_seq_one_letter_code
_entity_poly.pdbx_strand_id
1 'polypeptide(L)'
;MSTLSLAAASTAGLAVAEGAGDAADAEGFGPSPTGERTVQPLKNECTTGEPQDLCRNIGVTDGWYEGDTIKFLYTQNFFCDPTVSSGAPSKCEAGATYNNVPPGTTSDKFTDPLYIPVPLFKPGPKKLQCPANVPCVDHPTTIDLSRLASALKMPASALKNTELPGHDHIITDRNNDRPEWWPVFVVGVTDPGSFAEIQAGKSFDTITKLAADPKSGVTKPIPTNTFLFFQTLPGTNSGMPSGGVDAGNGGTQNMRDTALLGTGAALAVSGVGALIISRRRTSSFRRI
;
A
#
# COMPACT_ATOMS: atom_id res chain seq x y z
N MET A 1 27.84 29.21 -60.50
CA MET A 1 29.09 28.99 -59.74
C MET A 1 28.71 28.78 -58.29
N SER A 2 29.13 27.63 -57.75
CA SER A 2 29.30 27.20 -56.35
C SER A 2 29.55 28.34 -55.35
N THR A 3 29.33 28.26 -54.03
CA THR A 3 28.86 27.30 -53.01
C THR A 3 28.97 28.07 -51.68
N LEU A 4 28.11 27.84 -50.68
CA LEU A 4 28.45 27.38 -49.31
C LEU A 4 27.32 27.64 -48.31
N SER A 5 27.06 26.59 -47.53
CA SER A 5 26.13 26.42 -46.42
C SER A 5 26.53 27.19 -45.15
N LEU A 6 25.58 27.43 -44.23
CA LEU A 6 25.64 26.88 -42.86
C LEU A 6 24.31 27.11 -42.11
N ALA A 7 23.76 26.02 -41.58
CA ALA A 7 22.67 26.01 -40.61
C ALA A 7 23.23 26.20 -39.19
N ALA A 8 22.52 26.91 -38.32
CA ALA A 8 22.79 26.95 -36.89
C ALA A 8 21.57 26.42 -36.14
N ALA A 9 21.73 25.24 -35.54
CA ALA A 9 20.79 24.61 -34.62
C ALA A 9 21.07 25.12 -33.20
N SER A 10 20.03 25.57 -32.51
CA SER A 10 20.08 25.94 -31.09
C SER A 10 19.74 24.73 -30.22
N THR A 11 20.74 24.17 -29.55
CA THR A 11 20.61 23.18 -28.48
C THR A 11 20.40 23.88 -27.15
N ALA A 12 19.26 23.65 -26.51
CA ALA A 12 19.03 23.99 -25.11
C ALA A 12 19.55 22.83 -24.25
N GLY A 13 20.62 23.07 -23.48
CA GLY A 13 21.07 22.19 -22.42
C GLY A 13 20.42 22.58 -21.09
N LEU A 14 19.62 21.69 -20.51
CA LEU A 14 19.22 21.77 -19.10
C LEU A 14 20.41 21.31 -18.24
N ALA A 15 20.82 22.17 -17.31
CA ALA A 15 21.78 21.84 -16.28
C ALA A 15 21.11 21.01 -15.17
N VAL A 16 21.85 20.01 -14.73
CA VAL A 16 21.54 19.07 -13.63
C VAL A 16 21.67 19.81 -12.29
N ALA A 17 20.69 19.64 -11.41
CA ALA A 17 20.82 19.98 -10.00
C ALA A 17 20.76 18.67 -9.18
N GLU A 18 21.92 18.22 -8.71
CA GLU A 18 22.05 17.20 -7.68
C GLU A 18 22.07 17.84 -6.29
N GLY A 19 21.36 17.22 -5.35
CA GLY A 19 21.65 17.31 -3.93
C GLY A 19 20.58 17.97 -3.05
N ALA A 20 19.67 17.17 -2.50
CA ALA A 20 19.48 16.96 -1.05
C ALA A 20 18.03 16.53 -0.71
N GLY A 21 17.89 15.32 -0.17
CA GLY A 21 16.67 14.76 0.43
C GLY A 21 15.84 13.93 -0.55
N ASP A 22 15.82 12.60 -0.37
CA ASP A 22 15.08 11.67 -1.23
C ASP A 22 13.60 12.07 -1.34
N ALA A 23 13.26 12.65 -2.47
CA ALA A 23 11.90 13.01 -2.91
C ALA A 23 11.18 11.81 -3.57
N ALA A 24 11.68 10.59 -3.36
CA ALA A 24 11.17 9.38 -4.02
C ALA A 24 9.74 9.00 -3.61
N ASP A 25 9.21 9.56 -2.51
CA ASP A 25 7.82 9.36 -2.08
C ASP A 25 6.83 10.34 -2.75
N ALA A 26 7.31 11.33 -3.52
CA ALA A 26 6.48 12.40 -4.08
C ALA A 26 6.18 12.27 -5.59
N GLU A 27 6.73 11.26 -6.26
CA GLU A 27 6.44 10.98 -7.67
C GLU A 27 5.27 9.98 -7.74
N GLY A 28 4.04 10.50 -7.60
CA GLY A 28 2.76 9.79 -7.63
C GLY A 28 2.37 9.22 -9.01
N PHE A 29 3.32 8.55 -9.66
CA PHE A 29 3.07 7.55 -10.68
C PHE A 29 3.89 6.33 -10.30
N GLY A 30 3.21 5.22 -9.98
CA GLY A 30 3.85 3.92 -10.10
C GLY A 30 4.55 3.84 -11.46
N PRO A 31 5.66 3.10 -11.59
CA PRO A 31 6.35 3.01 -12.87
C PRO A 31 5.30 2.74 -13.95
N SER A 32 5.36 3.49 -15.06
CA SER A 32 4.66 3.06 -16.28
C SER A 32 4.95 1.56 -16.45
N PRO A 33 4.04 0.74 -17.02
CA PRO A 33 4.34 -0.64 -17.34
C PRO A 33 5.38 -0.68 -18.47
N THR A 34 6.59 -0.22 -18.17
CA THR A 34 7.79 -0.18 -18.99
C THR A 34 8.64 -1.35 -18.54
N GLY A 35 8.09 -2.54 -18.77
CA GLY A 35 8.80 -3.79 -18.84
C GLY A 35 8.21 -4.56 -20.01
N GLU A 36 9.00 -5.39 -20.68
CA GLU A 36 8.53 -6.22 -21.81
C GLU A 36 7.44 -7.25 -21.42
N ARG A 37 7.00 -7.26 -20.15
CA ARG A 37 6.01 -8.18 -19.60
C ARG A 37 4.93 -7.43 -18.81
N THR A 38 3.68 -7.66 -19.18
CA THR A 38 2.50 -7.30 -18.39
C THR A 38 2.40 -8.24 -17.19
N VAL A 39 2.63 -7.75 -15.98
CA VAL A 39 2.26 -8.47 -14.76
C VAL A 39 0.74 -8.45 -14.68
N GLN A 40 0.10 -9.62 -14.58
CA GLN A 40 -1.31 -9.70 -14.21
C GLN A 40 -1.37 -9.84 -12.68
N PRO A 41 -1.75 -8.79 -11.94
CA PRO A 41 -1.74 -8.80 -10.47
C PRO A 41 -2.65 -9.88 -9.88
N LEU A 42 -3.63 -10.35 -10.67
CA LEU A 42 -4.56 -11.42 -10.33
C LEU A 42 -4.01 -12.85 -10.56
N LYS A 43 -2.88 -13.00 -11.27
CA LYS A 43 -2.28 -14.31 -11.59
C LYS A 43 -0.93 -14.54 -10.96
N ASN A 44 -0.19 -13.48 -10.70
CA ASN A 44 1.15 -13.55 -10.12
C ASN A 44 1.07 -12.95 -8.72
N GLU A 45 1.00 -13.81 -7.71
CA GLU A 45 1.24 -13.35 -6.35
C GLU A 45 2.70 -12.87 -6.28
N CYS A 46 2.90 -11.65 -5.80
CA CYS A 46 4.25 -11.11 -5.55
C CYS A 46 5.04 -11.88 -4.47
N THR A 47 4.46 -12.96 -3.93
CA THR A 47 5.07 -13.93 -3.02
C THR A 47 5.97 -14.95 -3.74
N THR A 48 5.91 -15.11 -5.07
CA THR A 48 6.67 -16.14 -5.80
C THR A 48 7.84 -15.61 -6.65
N GLY A 49 8.78 -14.89 -6.03
CA GLY A 49 10.12 -14.68 -6.61
C GLY A 49 10.23 -13.66 -7.75
N GLU A 50 9.22 -12.80 -7.94
CA GLU A 50 9.29 -11.67 -8.87
C GLU A 50 10.16 -10.52 -8.30
N PRO A 51 10.83 -9.71 -9.13
CA PRO A 51 11.62 -8.56 -8.68
C PRO A 51 10.76 -7.53 -7.90
N GLN A 52 11.28 -7.04 -6.77
CA GLN A 52 10.57 -6.13 -5.86
C GLN A 52 10.18 -4.79 -6.51
N ASP A 53 10.92 -4.34 -7.52
CA ASP A 53 10.64 -3.16 -8.32
C ASP A 53 9.43 -3.35 -9.27
N LEU A 54 9.14 -4.59 -9.69
CA LEU A 54 7.96 -4.96 -10.49
C LEU A 54 6.71 -5.20 -9.64
N CYS A 55 6.89 -5.58 -8.38
CA CYS A 55 5.82 -5.82 -7.41
C CYS A 55 5.53 -4.62 -6.50
N ARG A 56 6.27 -3.53 -6.68
CA ARG A 56 6.01 -2.26 -6.00
C ARG A 56 4.61 -1.80 -6.42
N ASN A 57 3.71 -1.67 -5.44
CA ASN A 57 2.30 -1.27 -5.62
C ASN A 57 1.32 -2.39 -6.00
N ILE A 58 1.57 -3.64 -5.59
CA ILE A 58 0.56 -4.72 -5.66
C ILE A 58 0.36 -5.31 -4.28
N GLY A 59 -0.88 -5.31 -3.81
CA GLY A 59 -1.25 -5.97 -2.56
C GLY A 59 -2.74 -5.91 -2.27
N VAL A 60 -3.14 -6.51 -1.16
CA VAL A 60 -4.55 -6.57 -0.75
C VAL A 60 -4.74 -6.06 0.66
N THR A 61 -5.82 -5.29 0.88
CA THR A 61 -6.36 -5.03 2.21
C THR A 61 -7.77 -5.61 2.32
N ASP A 62 -8.23 -5.78 3.54
CA ASP A 62 -9.68 -5.83 3.79
C ASP A 62 -10.28 -4.45 3.54
N GLY A 63 -11.57 -4.43 3.23
CA GLY A 63 -12.40 -3.24 3.12
C GLY A 63 -13.85 -3.59 3.42
N TRP A 64 -14.70 -2.59 3.62
CA TRP A 64 -16.11 -2.78 3.93
C TRP A 64 -17.03 -2.20 2.87
N TYR A 65 -18.08 -2.96 2.54
CA TYR A 65 -19.13 -2.58 1.60
C TYR A 65 -20.44 -3.23 2.04
N GLU A 66 -21.50 -2.44 2.19
CA GLU A 66 -22.86 -2.90 2.54
C GLU A 66 -22.95 -3.88 3.73
N GLY A 67 -22.11 -3.70 4.76
CA GLY A 67 -22.11 -4.57 5.94
C GLY A 67 -21.18 -5.79 5.84
N ASP A 68 -20.61 -6.03 4.67
CA ASP A 68 -19.71 -7.15 4.41
C ASP A 68 -18.24 -6.74 4.42
N THR A 69 -17.38 -7.72 4.68
CA THR A 69 -15.94 -7.58 4.46
C THR A 69 -15.58 -8.11 3.09
N ILE A 70 -14.99 -7.25 2.26
CA ILE A 70 -14.49 -7.53 0.92
C ILE A 70 -12.98 -7.27 0.86
N LYS A 71 -12.37 -7.52 -0.30
CA LYS A 71 -10.93 -7.27 -0.51
C LYS A 71 -10.73 -6.12 -1.48
N PHE A 72 -9.75 -5.27 -1.21
CA PHE A 72 -9.28 -4.24 -2.13
C PHE A 72 -7.95 -4.69 -2.70
N LEU A 73 -7.87 -4.80 -4.03
CA LEU A 73 -6.63 -5.11 -4.73
C LEU A 73 -6.04 -3.81 -5.28
N TYR A 74 -4.91 -3.41 -4.71
CA TYR A 74 -4.15 -2.25 -5.12
C TYR A 74 -3.18 -2.65 -6.23
N THR A 75 -3.05 -1.77 -7.22
CA THR A 75 -2.20 -2.00 -8.40
C THR A 75 -1.45 -0.74 -8.86
N GLN A 76 -1.67 0.39 -8.18
CA GLN A 76 -0.96 1.65 -8.39
C GLN A 76 -0.83 2.37 -7.05
N ASN A 77 0.27 3.12 -6.91
CA ASN A 77 0.51 3.93 -5.72
C ASN A 77 -0.57 5.01 -5.54
N PHE A 78 -0.70 5.57 -4.34
CA PHE A 78 -1.59 6.70 -4.08
C PHE A 78 -1.26 7.92 -4.95
N PHE A 79 -2.24 8.79 -5.11
CA PHE A 79 -2.08 10.11 -5.73
C PHE A 79 -2.55 11.19 -4.75
N CYS A 80 -1.77 12.26 -4.64
CA CYS A 80 -2.16 13.45 -3.89
C CYS A 80 -2.10 14.66 -4.82
N ASP A 81 -3.21 15.39 -4.95
CA ASP A 81 -3.29 16.52 -5.88
C ASP A 81 -2.27 17.60 -5.49
N PRO A 82 -1.25 17.84 -6.33
CA PRO A 82 -0.13 18.73 -5.98
C PRO A 82 -0.53 20.20 -5.93
N THR A 83 -1.73 20.56 -6.41
CA THR A 83 -2.24 21.94 -6.30
C THR A 83 -2.76 22.28 -4.90
N VAL A 84 -3.02 21.27 -4.08
CA VAL A 84 -3.34 21.46 -2.65
C VAL A 84 -2.04 21.51 -1.87
N SER A 85 -1.80 22.65 -1.21
CA SER A 85 -0.61 22.83 -0.37
C SER A 85 -0.62 21.87 0.82
N SER A 86 0.45 21.10 0.96
CA SER A 86 0.72 20.18 2.07
C SER A 86 2.14 20.39 2.61
N GLY A 87 2.28 20.35 3.94
CA GLY A 87 3.54 20.34 4.66
C GLY A 87 4.19 18.96 4.79
N ALA A 88 3.51 17.89 4.36
CA ALA A 88 4.04 16.53 4.43
C ALA A 88 4.93 16.22 3.22
N PRO A 89 5.95 15.35 3.36
CA PRO A 89 6.74 14.86 2.23
C PRO A 89 5.90 14.21 1.13
N SER A 90 4.88 13.44 1.51
CA SER A 90 3.92 12.77 0.61
C SER A 90 3.07 13.71 -0.24
N LYS A 91 3.03 15.01 0.12
CA LYS A 91 2.13 16.02 -0.44
C LYS A 91 0.64 15.77 -0.19
N CYS A 92 0.30 14.79 0.63
CA CYS A 92 -1.07 14.49 1.01
C CYS A 92 -1.51 15.35 2.20
N GLU A 93 -2.78 15.71 2.24
CA GLU A 93 -3.37 16.61 3.23
C GLU A 93 -4.83 16.22 3.49
N ALA A 94 -5.24 16.31 4.76
CA ALA A 94 -6.63 16.17 5.15
C ALA A 94 -7.16 17.48 5.72
N GLY A 95 -8.24 17.98 5.13
CA GLY A 95 -8.84 19.26 5.49
C GLY A 95 -9.13 20.19 4.30
N ALA A 96 -8.56 19.92 3.13
CA ALA A 96 -8.95 20.53 1.86
C ALA A 96 -9.31 19.46 0.83
N THR A 97 -10.20 19.86 -0.09
CA THR A 97 -10.55 19.03 -1.24
C THR A 97 -9.53 19.21 -2.36
N TYR A 98 -9.33 18.17 -3.17
CA TYR A 98 -8.58 18.25 -4.42
C TYR A 98 -9.22 19.25 -5.41
N ASN A 99 -8.40 19.84 -6.27
CA ASN A 99 -8.79 20.61 -7.45
C ASN A 99 -8.64 19.81 -8.76
N ASN A 100 -7.74 18.82 -8.78
CA ASN A 100 -7.52 17.93 -9.92
C ASN A 100 -7.71 16.48 -9.52
N VAL A 101 -8.29 15.70 -10.44
CA VAL A 101 -8.31 14.24 -10.35
C VAL A 101 -6.98 13.63 -10.81
N PRO A 102 -6.67 12.39 -10.40
CA PRO A 102 -5.46 11.71 -10.85
C PRO A 102 -5.45 11.54 -12.38
N PRO A 103 -4.28 11.60 -13.04
CA PRO A 103 -4.19 11.37 -14.47
C PRO A 103 -4.74 10.01 -14.92
N GLY A 104 -5.31 10.00 -16.12
CA GLY A 104 -6.14 8.90 -16.61
C GLY A 104 -7.62 9.03 -16.23
N THR A 105 -7.96 9.88 -15.24
CA THR A 105 -9.33 10.22 -14.89
C THR A 105 -9.73 11.52 -15.57
N THR A 106 -10.89 11.55 -16.24
CA THR A 106 -11.34 12.73 -17.00
C THR A 106 -12.17 13.71 -16.18
N SER A 107 -12.76 13.26 -15.06
CA SER A 107 -13.54 14.06 -14.11
C SER A 107 -13.85 13.23 -12.86
N ASP A 108 -14.05 13.92 -11.74
CA ASP A 108 -14.51 13.42 -10.44
C ASP A 108 -15.78 12.55 -10.50
N LYS A 109 -16.68 12.80 -11.47
CA LYS A 109 -17.88 11.97 -11.69
C LYS A 109 -17.60 10.51 -12.07
N PHE A 110 -16.35 10.19 -12.40
CA PHE A 110 -15.88 8.84 -12.71
C PHE A 110 -15.06 8.25 -11.56
N THR A 111 -15.27 8.77 -10.36
CA THR A 111 -14.63 8.28 -9.14
C THR A 111 -15.69 8.06 -8.08
N ASP A 112 -15.58 6.93 -7.37
CA ASP A 112 -16.41 6.61 -6.22
C ASP A 112 -15.68 6.85 -4.89
N PRO A 113 -16.36 7.34 -3.84
CA PRO A 113 -15.69 7.75 -2.61
C PRO A 113 -15.22 6.57 -1.75
N LEU A 114 -14.05 6.74 -1.15
CA LEU A 114 -13.56 5.91 -0.06
C LEU A 114 -13.63 6.70 1.25
N TYR A 115 -14.29 6.15 2.26
CA TYR A 115 -14.36 6.71 3.61
C TYR A 115 -13.44 5.95 4.54
N ILE A 116 -12.62 6.68 5.31
CA ILE A 116 -11.70 6.09 6.27
C ILE A 116 -12.02 6.51 7.72
N PRO A 117 -12.68 5.66 8.51
CA PRO A 117 -12.81 5.86 9.96
C PRO A 117 -11.45 5.84 10.64
N VAL A 118 -11.09 6.95 11.27
CA VAL A 118 -9.85 7.12 12.04
C VAL A 118 -10.19 7.18 13.53
N PRO A 119 -9.76 6.22 14.35
CA PRO A 119 -9.94 6.26 15.79
C PRO A 119 -8.98 7.30 16.43
N LEU A 120 -9.55 8.37 16.96
CA LEU A 120 -8.87 9.49 17.63
C LEU A 120 -9.00 9.41 19.17
N PHE A 121 -8.87 8.19 19.71
CA PHE A 121 -8.94 7.92 21.16
C PHE A 121 -7.84 6.95 21.60
N LYS A 122 -7.60 6.87 22.91
CA LYS A 122 -6.65 5.95 23.52
C LYS A 122 -7.31 5.15 24.65
N PRO A 123 -7.01 3.84 24.80
CA PRO A 123 -6.24 3.02 23.86
C PRO A 123 -6.99 2.87 22.53
N GLY A 124 -6.25 2.88 21.41
CA GLY A 124 -6.84 2.68 20.08
C GLY A 124 -7.26 1.22 19.85
N PRO A 125 -8.07 0.94 18.81
CA PRO A 125 -8.45 -0.41 18.40
C PRO A 125 -7.21 -1.25 18.06
N LYS A 126 -7.25 -2.55 18.41
CA LYS A 126 -6.14 -3.49 18.12
C LYS A 126 -6.19 -4.09 16.73
N LYS A 127 -7.36 -4.02 16.08
CA LYS A 127 -7.62 -4.62 14.77
C LYS A 127 -8.16 -3.52 13.87
N LEU A 128 -7.28 -3.02 13.03
CA LEU A 128 -7.57 -2.07 11.96
C LEU A 128 -7.09 -2.70 10.66
N GLN A 129 -7.78 -2.40 9.56
CA GLN A 129 -7.39 -2.84 8.21
C GLN A 129 -6.03 -2.25 7.83
N CYS A 130 -5.79 -0.98 8.16
CA CYS A 130 -4.49 -0.33 8.11
C CYS A 130 -4.08 0.15 9.52
N PRO A 131 -3.23 -0.59 10.24
CA PRO A 131 -2.72 -0.17 11.54
C PRO A 131 -1.82 1.06 11.44
N ALA A 132 -1.81 1.89 12.49
CA ALA A 132 -0.85 2.98 12.61
C ALA A 132 0.59 2.44 12.65
N ASN A 133 1.53 3.19 12.07
CA ASN A 133 2.97 2.92 12.12
C ASN A 133 3.39 1.60 11.44
N VAL A 134 2.50 1.04 10.62
CA VAL A 134 2.77 -0.09 9.74
C VAL A 134 2.46 0.39 8.32
N PRO A 135 3.40 0.30 7.36
CA PRO A 135 3.12 0.62 5.98
C PRO A 135 1.93 -0.19 5.47
N CYS A 136 0.84 0.50 5.12
CA CYS A 136 -0.28 -0.10 4.41
C CYS A 136 -0.01 0.00 2.90
N VAL A 137 -0.40 -1.02 2.14
CA VAL A 137 -0.11 -1.08 0.69
C VAL A 137 -0.65 0.17 -0.02
N ASP A 138 0.20 0.83 -0.81
CA ASP A 138 -0.15 2.01 -1.62
C ASP A 138 -0.76 3.17 -0.83
N HIS A 139 -0.39 3.32 0.44
CA HIS A 139 -0.76 4.48 1.26
C HIS A 139 0.43 5.42 1.46
N PRO A 140 0.18 6.74 1.63
CA PRO A 140 1.23 7.65 2.05
C PRO A 140 1.68 7.31 3.46
N THR A 141 2.99 7.35 3.72
CA THR A 141 3.52 7.09 5.08
C THR A 141 3.27 8.27 6.04
N THR A 142 3.04 9.46 5.48
CA THR A 142 2.81 10.71 6.21
C THR A 142 1.70 11.53 5.58
N ILE A 143 1.06 12.40 6.38
CA ILE A 143 -0.02 13.29 5.92
C ILE A 143 0.01 14.61 6.69
N ASP A 144 -0.35 15.70 6.01
CA ASP A 144 -0.55 17.00 6.65
C ASP A 144 -1.97 17.09 7.24
N LEU A 145 -2.07 17.25 8.55
CA LEU A 145 -3.33 17.44 9.28
C LEU A 145 -3.47 18.86 9.84
N SER A 146 -2.61 19.79 9.41
CA SER A 146 -2.52 21.13 10.00
C SER A 146 -3.79 21.96 9.85
N ARG A 147 -4.63 21.71 8.83
CA ARG A 147 -5.97 22.31 8.72
C ARG A 147 -6.95 21.82 9.77
N LEU A 148 -6.71 20.65 10.34
CA LEU A 148 -7.52 20.04 11.40
C LEU A 148 -7.05 20.42 12.80
N ALA A 149 -6.02 21.28 12.92
CA ALA A 149 -5.41 21.69 14.19
C ALA A 149 -6.42 22.14 15.26
N SER A 150 -7.39 22.98 14.90
CA SER A 150 -8.44 23.44 15.83
C SER A 150 -9.33 22.30 16.30
N ALA A 151 -9.71 21.38 15.39
CA ALA A 151 -10.54 20.23 15.72
C ALA A 151 -9.79 19.22 16.62
N LEU A 152 -8.50 19.03 16.35
CA LEU A 152 -7.61 18.14 17.09
C LEU A 152 -7.06 18.76 18.38
N LYS A 153 -7.30 20.06 18.62
CA LYS A 153 -6.79 20.83 19.77
C LYS A 153 -5.26 20.74 19.88
N MET A 154 -4.58 20.80 18.73
CA MET A 154 -3.12 20.71 18.61
C MET A 154 -2.58 21.90 17.80
N PRO A 155 -1.33 22.32 18.01
CA PRO A 155 -0.74 23.37 17.19
C PRO A 155 -0.54 22.86 15.75
N ALA A 156 -0.94 23.65 14.76
CA ALA A 156 -0.84 23.32 13.34
C ALA A 156 0.59 22.93 12.91
N SER A 157 1.62 23.56 13.51
CA SER A 157 3.02 23.23 13.26
C SER A 157 3.39 21.79 13.61
N ALA A 158 2.74 21.19 14.61
CA ALA A 158 2.99 19.80 15.00
C ALA A 158 2.27 18.78 14.11
N LEU A 159 1.40 19.24 13.21
CA LEU A 159 0.53 18.40 12.38
C LEU A 159 0.91 18.40 10.90
N LYS A 160 1.91 19.20 10.50
CA LYS A 160 2.33 19.34 9.10
C LYS A 160 2.87 18.05 8.48
N ASN A 161 3.45 17.18 9.30
CA ASN A 161 4.03 15.92 8.88
C ASN A 161 3.69 14.86 9.93
N THR A 162 2.44 14.39 9.90
CA THR A 162 1.93 13.41 10.84
C THR A 162 2.10 12.01 10.23
N GLU A 163 2.59 11.04 11.00
CA GLU A 163 2.54 9.63 10.60
C GLU A 163 1.09 9.25 10.27
N LEU A 164 0.87 8.47 9.20
CA LEU A 164 -0.49 8.13 8.80
C LEU A 164 -1.23 7.44 9.96
N PRO A 165 -2.35 8.01 10.45
CA PRO A 165 -3.14 7.38 11.50
C PRO A 165 -3.70 6.04 11.03
N GLY A 166 -3.77 5.07 11.94
CA GLY A 166 -4.45 3.81 11.64
C GLY A 166 -5.93 4.04 11.33
N HIS A 167 -6.50 3.25 10.43
CA HIS A 167 -7.88 3.42 9.96
C HIS A 167 -8.44 2.13 9.35
N ASP A 168 -9.76 2.12 9.16
CA ASP A 168 -10.47 1.14 8.34
C ASP A 168 -10.95 1.81 7.04
N HIS A 169 -11.43 1.03 6.08
CA HIS A 169 -11.89 1.46 4.77
C HIS A 169 -13.36 1.05 4.54
N ILE A 170 -14.17 2.00 4.08
CA ILE A 170 -15.58 1.80 3.70
C ILE A 170 -15.83 2.45 2.33
N ILE A 171 -16.43 1.72 1.41
CA ILE A 171 -16.89 2.24 0.11
C ILE A 171 -18.42 2.12 0.00
N THR A 172 -19.02 2.87 -0.92
CA THR A 172 -20.48 2.87 -1.18
C THR A 172 -20.85 2.35 -2.55
N ASP A 173 -19.88 2.11 -3.43
CA ASP A 173 -20.03 1.45 -4.72
C ASP A 173 -18.88 0.45 -4.89
N ARG A 174 -18.98 -0.44 -5.87
CA ARG A 174 -17.90 -1.37 -6.27
C ARG A 174 -17.39 -1.09 -7.68
N ASN A 175 -17.98 -0.15 -8.40
CA ASN A 175 -17.76 0.15 -9.81
C ASN A 175 -17.69 -1.09 -10.70
N ASN A 176 -18.61 -2.01 -10.46
CA ASN A 176 -18.66 -3.32 -11.13
C ASN A 176 -17.33 -4.10 -11.02
N ASP A 177 -16.64 -3.99 -9.88
CA ASP A 177 -15.35 -4.60 -9.58
C ASP A 177 -14.20 -4.18 -10.50
N ARG A 178 -14.32 -3.01 -11.14
CA ARG A 178 -13.27 -2.44 -11.99
C ARG A 178 -12.34 -1.56 -11.17
N PRO A 179 -11.05 -1.50 -11.54
CA PRO A 179 -10.11 -0.61 -10.87
C PRO A 179 -10.39 0.85 -11.21
N GLU A 180 -10.32 1.71 -10.21
CA GLU A 180 -10.45 3.17 -10.36
C GLU A 180 -9.64 3.91 -9.30
N TRP A 181 -9.64 5.24 -9.41
CA TRP A 181 -9.16 6.13 -8.35
C TRP A 181 -10.29 6.49 -7.40
N TRP A 182 -10.10 6.22 -6.11
CA TRP A 182 -11.06 6.47 -5.05
C TRP A 182 -10.66 7.71 -4.25
N PRO A 183 -11.37 8.86 -4.36
CA PRO A 183 -11.13 10.01 -3.49
C PRO A 183 -11.35 9.64 -2.03
N VAL A 184 -10.35 9.94 -1.20
CA VAL A 184 -10.35 9.59 0.22
C VAL A 184 -11.02 10.68 1.04
N PHE A 185 -11.92 10.27 1.93
CA PHE A 185 -12.53 11.12 2.93
C PHE A 185 -12.26 10.59 4.33
N VAL A 186 -11.74 11.44 5.20
CA VAL A 186 -11.48 11.08 6.60
C VAL A 186 -12.76 11.19 7.42
N VAL A 187 -13.02 10.18 8.24
CA VAL A 187 -14.08 10.22 9.27
C VAL A 187 -13.41 10.11 10.62
N GLY A 188 -13.25 11.23 11.33
CA GLY A 188 -12.66 11.25 12.66
C GLY A 188 -13.64 10.67 13.68
N VAL A 189 -13.15 9.78 14.55
CA VAL A 189 -13.97 9.14 15.58
C VAL A 189 -13.31 9.24 16.94
N THR A 190 -13.88 10.02 17.86
CA THR A 190 -13.33 10.22 19.21
C THR A 190 -13.97 9.34 20.28
N ASP A 191 -15.13 8.75 19.99
CA ASP A 191 -15.84 7.87 20.91
C ASP A 191 -15.56 6.39 20.59
N PRO A 192 -15.02 5.60 21.53
CA PRO A 192 -14.73 4.18 21.31
C PRO A 192 -15.98 3.35 20.98
N GLY A 193 -17.14 3.69 21.57
CA GLY A 193 -18.40 2.97 21.35
C GLY A 193 -18.90 3.15 19.92
N SER A 194 -18.85 4.38 19.42
CA SER A 194 -19.23 4.73 18.05
C SER A 194 -18.28 4.11 17.03
N PHE A 195 -16.97 4.03 17.31
CA PHE A 195 -16.05 3.30 16.45
C PHE A 195 -16.39 1.80 16.40
N ALA A 196 -16.72 1.19 17.53
CA ALA A 196 -17.16 -0.20 17.57
C ALA A 196 -18.48 -0.43 16.79
N GLU A 197 -19.44 0.51 16.84
CA GLU A 197 -20.65 0.46 16.01
C GLU A 197 -20.31 0.53 14.51
N ILE A 198 -19.34 1.38 14.12
CA ILE A 198 -18.84 1.43 12.73
C ILE A 198 -18.21 0.09 12.32
N GLN A 199 -17.33 -0.49 13.15
CA GLN A 199 -16.71 -1.78 12.82
C GLN A 199 -17.71 -2.95 12.76
N ALA A 200 -18.78 -2.88 13.55
CA ALA A 200 -19.86 -3.86 13.52
C ALA A 200 -20.78 -3.68 12.30
N GLY A 201 -21.09 -2.43 11.96
CA GLY A 201 -22.02 -2.08 10.89
C GLY A 201 -21.39 -2.07 9.49
N LYS A 202 -20.07 -1.87 9.37
CA LYS A 202 -19.29 -1.99 8.12
C LYS A 202 -19.92 -1.28 6.92
N SER A 203 -20.50 -0.11 7.14
CA SER A 203 -21.26 0.61 6.13
C SER A 203 -21.22 2.11 6.34
N PHE A 204 -21.37 2.86 5.25
CA PHE A 204 -21.43 4.31 5.29
C PHE A 204 -22.75 4.82 5.93
N ASP A 205 -23.81 4.02 5.89
CA ASP A 205 -25.07 4.32 6.59
C ASP A 205 -24.87 4.41 8.10
N THR A 206 -24.05 3.52 8.69
CA THR A 206 -23.69 3.59 10.11
C THR A 206 -22.92 4.87 10.43
N ILE A 207 -21.95 5.26 9.60
CA ILE A 207 -21.23 6.53 9.75
C ILE A 207 -22.21 7.70 9.71
N THR A 208 -23.08 7.73 8.71
CA THR A 208 -24.02 8.83 8.47
C THR A 208 -24.97 8.99 9.66
N LYS A 209 -25.51 7.87 10.16
CA LYS A 209 -26.37 7.85 11.36
C LYS A 209 -25.65 8.41 12.59
N LEU A 210 -24.40 8.00 12.82
CA LEU A 210 -23.62 8.47 13.98
C LEU A 210 -23.23 9.94 13.83
N ALA A 211 -22.76 10.37 12.67
CA ALA A 211 -22.36 11.75 12.40
C ALA A 211 -23.54 12.76 12.48
N ALA A 212 -24.79 12.29 12.42
CA ALA A 212 -25.97 13.11 12.66
C ALA A 212 -26.17 13.47 14.14
N ASP A 213 -25.63 12.68 15.07
CA ASP A 213 -25.64 12.99 16.50
C ASP A 213 -24.34 13.70 16.90
N PRO A 214 -24.38 14.98 17.31
CA PRO A 214 -23.18 15.71 17.74
C PRO A 214 -22.49 15.11 18.98
N LYS A 215 -23.15 14.19 19.70
CA LYS A 215 -22.59 13.51 20.88
C LYS A 215 -21.92 12.17 20.56
N SER A 216 -22.06 11.66 19.33
CA SER A 216 -21.43 10.39 18.93
C SER A 216 -19.90 10.49 18.83
N GLY A 217 -19.35 11.69 18.75
CA GLY A 217 -17.92 11.87 18.51
C GLY A 217 -17.48 11.41 17.11
N VAL A 218 -18.40 11.25 16.17
CA VAL A 218 -18.12 10.94 14.75
C VAL A 218 -18.24 12.22 13.92
N THR A 219 -17.21 12.56 13.15
CA THR A 219 -17.28 13.72 12.25
C THR A 219 -18.08 13.39 11.00
N LYS A 220 -18.58 14.43 10.31
CA LYS A 220 -18.90 14.30 8.88
C LYS A 220 -17.62 13.97 8.09
N PRO A 221 -17.73 13.39 6.89
CA PRO A 221 -16.58 13.18 6.01
C PRO A 221 -15.78 14.47 5.79
N ILE A 222 -14.49 14.41 6.08
CA ILE A 222 -13.52 15.49 5.91
C ILE A 222 -12.82 15.24 4.59
N PRO A 223 -12.80 16.20 3.65
CA PRO A 223 -12.16 16.01 2.37
C PRO A 223 -10.64 15.91 2.52
N THR A 224 -10.02 15.23 1.56
CA THR A 224 -8.57 15.19 1.39
C THR A 224 -8.23 15.55 -0.06
N ASN A 225 -6.94 15.76 -0.33
CA ASN A 225 -6.41 15.81 -1.69
C ASN A 225 -5.95 14.44 -2.20
N THR A 226 -6.26 13.36 -1.48
CA THR A 226 -5.70 12.02 -1.67
C THR A 226 -6.67 11.11 -2.43
N PHE A 227 -6.10 10.25 -3.26
CA PHE A 227 -6.78 9.17 -3.96
C PHE A 227 -6.00 7.86 -3.79
N LEU A 228 -6.72 6.75 -3.67
CA LEU A 228 -6.13 5.40 -3.74
C LEU A 228 -6.59 4.70 -5.02
N PHE A 229 -5.77 3.83 -5.59
CA PHE A 229 -6.13 3.08 -6.79
C PHE A 229 -6.31 1.59 -6.49
N PHE A 230 -7.56 1.12 -6.53
CA PHE A 230 -7.85 -0.30 -6.34
C PHE A 230 -9.10 -0.74 -7.10
N GLN A 231 -9.21 -2.06 -7.27
CA GLN A 231 -10.46 -2.73 -7.61
C GLN A 231 -10.97 -3.52 -6.41
N THR A 232 -12.27 -3.73 -6.34
CA THR A 232 -12.89 -4.61 -5.36
C THR A 232 -12.85 -6.06 -5.82
N LEU A 233 -12.63 -6.97 -4.88
CA LEU A 233 -12.73 -8.41 -5.07
C LEU A 233 -13.74 -8.98 -4.06
N PRO A 234 -14.39 -10.12 -4.38
CA PRO A 234 -15.23 -10.81 -3.42
C PRO A 234 -14.49 -11.11 -2.11
N GLY A 235 -15.19 -10.97 -0.98
CA GLY A 235 -14.66 -11.37 0.32
C GLY A 235 -14.62 -12.88 0.50
N THR A 236 -13.96 -13.35 1.57
CA THR A 236 -13.83 -14.77 1.92
C THR A 236 -15.15 -15.50 2.24
N ASN A 237 -16.30 -14.81 2.20
CA ASN A 237 -17.63 -15.37 2.49
C ASN A 237 -18.47 -15.69 1.25
N SER A 238 -18.06 -15.31 0.05
CA SER A 238 -18.71 -15.75 -1.19
C SER A 238 -18.12 -17.09 -1.60
N GLY A 239 -18.93 -18.15 -1.57
CA GLY A 239 -18.55 -19.57 -1.77
C GLY A 239 -17.92 -19.94 -3.12
N MET A 240 -16.82 -19.29 -3.49
CA MET A 240 -15.84 -19.77 -4.46
C MET A 240 -14.83 -20.68 -3.77
N PRO A 241 -14.23 -21.65 -4.51
CA PRO A 241 -13.17 -22.49 -3.98
C PRO A 241 -12.02 -21.62 -3.49
N SER A 242 -11.64 -21.82 -2.23
CA SER A 242 -10.55 -21.15 -1.54
C SER A 242 -9.21 -21.41 -2.24
N GLY A 243 -8.82 -20.54 -3.16
CA GLY A 243 -7.42 -20.18 -3.39
C GLY A 243 -7.09 -19.09 -2.38
N GLY A 244 -6.47 -19.45 -1.26
CA GLY A 244 -6.19 -18.53 -0.17
C GLY A 244 -5.25 -17.42 -0.61
N VAL A 245 -5.77 -16.20 -0.73
CA VAL A 245 -4.97 -14.98 -0.66
C VAL A 245 -4.86 -14.62 0.81
N ASP A 246 -3.79 -15.11 1.45
CA ASP A 246 -3.41 -14.66 2.78
C ASP A 246 -3.03 -13.18 2.70
N ALA A 247 -3.57 -12.38 3.63
CA ALA A 247 -3.15 -11.00 3.82
C ALA A 247 -1.66 -11.01 4.21
N GLY A 248 -0.80 -10.62 3.26
CA GLY A 248 0.65 -10.61 3.44
C GLY A 248 1.03 -9.73 4.62
N ASN A 249 1.50 -10.35 5.70
CA ASN A 249 2.15 -9.67 6.81
C ASN A 249 3.41 -9.01 6.24
N GLY A 250 3.44 -7.68 6.15
CA GLY A 250 4.56 -6.90 5.61
C GLY A 250 5.88 -7.28 6.28
N GLY A 251 6.69 -8.08 5.59
CA GLY A 251 7.93 -8.62 6.10
C GLY A 251 9.10 -7.69 5.81
N THR A 252 9.39 -6.77 6.73
CA THR A 252 10.74 -6.22 6.85
C THR A 252 11.64 -7.34 7.40
N GLN A 253 12.33 -8.07 6.52
CA GLN A 253 13.44 -8.91 6.98
C GLN A 253 14.58 -8.00 7.41
N ASN A 254 14.72 -7.88 8.74
CA ASN A 254 15.92 -7.41 9.40
C ASN A 254 17.13 -8.12 8.81
N MET A 255 18.02 -7.36 8.16
CA MET A 255 19.37 -7.83 7.87
C MET A 255 20.05 -8.11 9.21
N ARG A 256 20.20 -9.40 9.53
CA ARG A 256 21.17 -9.85 10.53
C ARG A 256 22.45 -10.18 9.78
N ASP A 257 23.47 -9.40 10.06
CA ASP A 257 24.86 -9.61 9.67
C ASP A 257 25.26 -11.08 9.90
N THR A 258 25.50 -11.80 8.81
CA THR A 258 26.22 -13.07 8.86
C THR A 258 27.65 -12.77 8.43
N ALA A 259 28.49 -12.46 9.42
CA ALA A 259 29.93 -12.37 9.23
C ALA A 259 30.48 -13.75 8.81
N LEU A 260 31.12 -13.78 7.64
CA LEU A 260 31.97 -14.89 7.20
C LEU A 260 33.11 -15.10 8.21
N LEU A 261 33.13 -16.25 8.88
CA LEU A 261 34.34 -16.77 9.51
C LEU A 261 35.00 -17.77 8.56
N GLY A 262 36.15 -17.37 8.03
CA GLY A 262 37.02 -18.18 7.20
C GLY A 262 37.59 -19.37 7.97
N THR A 263 37.55 -20.53 7.33
CA THR A 263 38.21 -21.77 7.75
C THR A 263 39.72 -21.65 7.53
N GLY A 264 40.48 -21.63 8.63
CA GLY A 264 41.93 -21.84 8.69
C GLY A 264 42.23 -23.19 9.35
N ALA A 265 43.09 -23.97 8.71
CA ALA A 265 43.44 -25.36 9.03
C ALA A 265 44.19 -25.55 10.37
N ALA A 266 44.00 -26.73 10.98
CA ALA A 266 45.02 -27.36 11.82
C ALA A 266 44.86 -28.90 11.84
N LEU A 267 45.98 -29.58 11.62
CA LEU A 267 46.19 -31.02 11.58
C LEU A 267 46.03 -31.69 12.96
N ALA A 268 45.59 -32.95 12.98
CA ALA A 268 46.17 -33.98 13.84
C ALA A 268 45.85 -35.40 13.36
N VAL A 269 46.82 -36.28 13.59
CA VAL A 269 47.09 -37.58 12.98
C VAL A 269 46.53 -38.73 13.82
N SER A 270 46.04 -39.78 13.16
CA SER A 270 46.13 -41.23 13.47
C SER A 270 44.95 -41.93 12.78
N GLY A 271 45.06 -43.02 12.02
CA GLY A 271 46.04 -44.08 11.95
C GLY A 271 45.32 -45.41 12.18
N VAL A 272 45.56 -46.39 11.30
CA VAL A 272 45.18 -47.83 11.36
C VAL A 272 43.91 -48.26 10.60
N GLY A 273 44.12 -49.14 9.62
CA GLY A 273 43.29 -50.35 9.49
C GLY A 273 42.58 -50.57 8.15
N ALA A 274 43.29 -51.18 7.20
CA ALA A 274 42.71 -51.83 6.02
C ALA A 274 41.79 -53.02 6.42
N LEU A 275 40.74 -53.30 5.65
CA LEU A 275 40.68 -54.55 4.86
C LEU A 275 39.45 -54.62 3.93
N ILE A 276 39.74 -55.24 2.80
CA ILE A 276 38.94 -55.71 1.67
C ILE A 276 37.79 -56.64 2.11
N ILE A 277 36.65 -56.61 1.41
CA ILE A 277 35.99 -57.80 0.80
C ILE A 277 34.90 -57.33 -0.18
N SER A 278 35.16 -57.60 -1.46
CA SER A 278 34.14 -57.71 -2.50
C SER A 278 33.53 -59.12 -2.43
N ARG A 279 32.22 -59.26 -2.60
CA ARG A 279 31.65 -60.51 -3.12
C ARG A 279 30.46 -60.25 -4.04
N ARG A 280 30.64 -60.77 -5.25
CA ARG A 280 29.72 -60.83 -6.38
C ARG A 280 28.54 -61.77 -6.11
N ARG A 281 27.42 -61.42 -6.77
CA ARG A 281 26.44 -62.24 -7.51
C ARG A 281 26.09 -63.64 -6.97
N THR A 282 24.80 -63.86 -6.82
CA THR A 282 24.11 -65.01 -7.44
C THR A 282 22.71 -64.62 -7.87
N SER A 283 22.42 -64.96 -9.12
CA SER A 283 21.13 -64.91 -9.80
C SER A 283 20.39 -66.25 -9.69
N SER A 284 19.13 -66.22 -10.09
CA SER A 284 18.27 -67.33 -10.54
C SER A 284 17.22 -67.88 -9.55
N PHE A 285 16.06 -67.24 -9.60
CA PHE A 285 14.80 -67.81 -10.10
C PHE A 285 14.81 -69.31 -10.48
N ARG A 286 13.95 -70.10 -9.83
CA ARG A 286 13.23 -71.23 -10.47
C ARG A 286 11.91 -71.51 -9.73
N ARG A 287 10.82 -71.60 -10.51
CA ARG A 287 9.54 -72.26 -10.20
C ARG A 287 9.81 -73.72 -9.77
N ILE A 288 9.05 -74.36 -8.89
CA ILE A 288 7.61 -74.67 -8.87
C ILE A 288 7.19 -74.80 -7.40
#